data_AF-A0A2V5ZGZ5-F1
#
_entry.id   AF-A0A2V5ZGZ5-F1
#
_cell.length_a   1.000
_cell.length_b   1.000
_cell.length_c   1.000
_cell.angle_alpha   90.00
_cell.angle_beta   90.00
_cell.angle_gamma   90.00
#
_symmetry.space_group_name_H-M   'P 1'
#
loop_
_entity.id
_entity.type
_entity.pdbx_description
1 polymer ?
#
loop_
_entity_poly.entity_id
_entity_poly.type
_entity_poly.pdbx_seq_one_letter_code
_entity_poly.pdbx_strand_id
1 'polypeptide(L)'
;MKVFLGVEADADDGDAWALATGQWVHRWLADSVRDEEERKFVEVNRANEIRERIWAEAREFREAVAALCARRGKVLPDWWRSGWSNALYIADCLAAKVSDLHDWSEMAVEWSLGDPTVIRVSQNATLRVRGRIDLILARQRAKQSQIGYEDLWVVDYKTGRQRGFSLKELRKKDTPKRKFRRQLTEGRGVQLALYALAVHALGAQKIQLTLLSPAEELEPQFDLDDVLAQADFWMELHRMQETGVFGMLGPVHADFGFIAQYPLGTLPIDIDLLEEKWALTHPAFMLEKEEKTK
;
A
#
# COMPACT_ATOMS: atom_id res chain seq x y z
N MET A 1 -4.43 -19.99 8.12
CA MET A 1 -4.49 -21.27 8.88
C MET A 1 -4.80 -22.49 8.02
N LYS A 2 -5.56 -22.41 6.93
CA LYS A 2 -5.91 -23.58 6.09
C LYS A 2 -4.72 -24.49 5.71
N VAL A 3 -3.63 -23.90 5.23
CA VAL A 3 -2.44 -24.64 4.77
C VAL A 3 -1.69 -25.33 5.91
N PHE A 4 -1.70 -24.75 7.12
CA PHE A 4 -0.90 -25.23 8.25
C PHE A 4 -1.70 -26.00 9.31
N LEU A 5 -2.99 -25.71 9.45
CA LEU A 5 -3.88 -26.22 10.50
C LEU A 5 -5.16 -26.85 9.94
N GLY A 6 -5.40 -26.83 8.62
CA GLY A 6 -6.63 -27.37 8.02
C GLY A 6 -7.90 -26.58 8.33
N VAL A 7 -7.75 -25.42 8.98
CA VAL A 7 -8.85 -24.58 9.47
C VAL A 7 -9.03 -23.36 8.57
N GLU A 8 -10.22 -23.20 8.02
CA GLU A 8 -10.68 -21.97 7.37
C GLU A 8 -11.42 -21.10 8.38
N ALA A 9 -11.29 -19.79 8.23
CA ALA A 9 -12.11 -18.86 8.97
C ALA A 9 -13.51 -18.79 8.33
N ASP A 10 -14.54 -18.51 9.13
CA ASP A 10 -15.89 -18.31 8.58
C ASP A 10 -15.85 -17.16 7.57
N ALA A 11 -16.43 -17.40 6.39
CA ALA A 11 -16.38 -16.45 5.28
C ALA A 11 -17.21 -15.20 5.62
N ASP A 12 -16.52 -14.09 5.88
CA ASP A 12 -17.15 -12.77 5.92
C ASP A 12 -17.26 -12.25 4.49
N ASP A 13 -18.43 -12.43 3.88
CA ASP A 13 -18.77 -12.00 2.51
C ASP A 13 -18.82 -10.45 2.36
N GLY A 14 -18.57 -9.68 3.44
CA GLY A 14 -18.65 -8.23 3.44
C GLY A 14 -17.58 -7.50 2.62
N ASP A 15 -16.40 -8.10 2.39
CA ASP A 15 -15.24 -7.41 1.81
C ASP A 15 -14.94 -7.77 0.34
N ALA A 16 -15.71 -8.70 -0.25
CA ALA A 16 -15.49 -9.17 -1.62
C ALA A 16 -15.57 -8.03 -2.66
N TRP A 17 -16.44 -7.04 -2.42
CA TRP A 17 -16.59 -5.87 -3.30
C TRP A 17 -15.44 -4.88 -3.21
N ALA A 18 -14.94 -4.60 -2.00
CA ALA A 18 -13.79 -3.71 -1.85
C ALA A 18 -12.54 -4.34 -2.46
N LEU A 19 -12.36 -5.65 -2.26
CA LEU A 19 -11.30 -6.42 -2.90
C LEU A 19 -11.41 -6.40 -4.43
N ALA A 20 -12.58 -6.70 -4.99
CA ALA A 20 -12.79 -6.68 -6.44
C ALA A 20 -12.56 -5.29 -7.04
N THR A 21 -13.06 -4.24 -6.37
CA THR A 21 -12.84 -2.84 -6.77
C THR A 21 -11.35 -2.53 -6.79
N GLY A 22 -10.61 -2.90 -5.74
CA GLY A 22 -9.16 -2.72 -5.69
C GLY A 22 -8.45 -3.44 -6.83
N GLN A 23 -8.75 -4.71 -7.05
CA GLN A 23 -8.13 -5.49 -8.11
C GLN A 23 -8.37 -4.90 -9.50
N TRP A 24 -9.59 -4.45 -9.79
CA TRP A 24 -9.90 -3.84 -11.09
C TRP A 24 -9.19 -2.51 -11.28
N VAL A 25 -9.21 -1.64 -10.27
CA VAL A 25 -8.55 -0.33 -10.32
C VAL A 25 -7.04 -0.47 -10.56
N HIS A 26 -6.35 -1.29 -9.75
CA HIS A 26 -4.90 -1.47 -9.90
C HIS A 26 -4.57 -2.07 -11.26
N ARG A 27 -5.37 -3.04 -11.74
CA ARG A 27 -5.17 -3.63 -13.06
C ARG A 27 -5.28 -2.59 -14.18
N TRP A 28 -6.34 -1.80 -14.21
CA TRP A 28 -6.52 -0.81 -15.27
C TRP A 28 -5.46 0.30 -15.23
N LEU A 29 -5.06 0.74 -14.03
CA LEU A 29 -3.95 1.69 -13.88
C LEU A 29 -2.64 1.08 -14.40
N ALA A 30 -2.38 -0.19 -14.11
CA ALA A 30 -1.20 -0.90 -14.59
C ALA A 30 -1.16 -1.05 -16.11
N ASP A 31 -2.24 -1.60 -16.68
CA ASP A 31 -2.31 -1.96 -18.09
C ASP A 31 -2.35 -0.71 -19.00
N SER A 32 -2.88 0.41 -18.50
CA SER A 32 -2.90 1.69 -19.23
C SER A 32 -1.52 2.27 -19.58
N VAL A 33 -0.49 1.92 -18.82
CA VAL A 33 0.88 2.45 -18.94
C VAL A 33 1.83 1.43 -19.57
N ARG A 34 1.45 0.15 -19.61
CA ARG A 34 2.33 -0.92 -20.08
C ARG A 34 2.75 -0.73 -21.54
N ASP A 35 4.06 -0.84 -21.74
CA ASP A 35 4.70 -1.16 -23.01
C ASP A 35 5.20 -2.62 -22.91
N GLU A 36 5.44 -3.30 -24.03
CA GLU A 36 5.70 -4.76 -24.09
C GLU A 36 6.92 -5.23 -23.27
N GLU A 37 7.75 -4.32 -22.77
CA GLU A 37 8.89 -4.61 -21.92
C GLU A 37 8.59 -4.36 -20.44
N GLU A 38 8.58 -5.45 -19.65
CA GLU A 38 8.49 -5.39 -18.19
C GLU A 38 9.63 -4.52 -17.63
N ARG A 39 9.30 -3.45 -16.91
CA ARG A 39 10.20 -2.54 -16.16
C ARG A 39 10.80 -1.36 -16.94
N LYS A 40 10.00 -0.65 -17.72
CA LYS A 40 10.41 0.68 -18.23
C LYS A 40 9.58 1.79 -17.63
N PHE A 41 10.28 2.85 -17.24
CA PHE A 41 9.67 4.14 -17.02
C PHE A 41 9.16 4.68 -18.37
N VAL A 42 7.97 5.26 -18.38
CA VAL A 42 7.38 5.94 -19.54
C VAL A 42 7.12 7.40 -19.22
N GLU A 43 6.95 8.22 -20.25
CA GLU A 43 6.66 9.65 -20.09
C GLU A 43 5.28 9.90 -19.48
N VAL A 44 5.21 10.80 -18.48
CA VAL A 44 3.95 11.18 -17.80
C VAL A 44 3.00 11.96 -18.71
N ASN A 45 3.54 12.67 -19.71
CA ASN A 45 2.82 13.58 -20.61
C ASN A 45 1.73 12.91 -21.49
N ARG A 46 1.51 11.60 -21.36
CA ARG A 46 0.49 10.82 -22.07
C ARG A 46 -0.83 10.68 -21.30
N ALA A 47 -1.08 11.60 -20.37
CA ALA A 47 -2.29 11.76 -19.57
C ALA A 47 -3.61 11.31 -20.24
N ASN A 48 -3.96 11.92 -21.38
CA ASN A 48 -5.20 11.63 -22.08
C ASN A 48 -5.20 10.19 -22.65
N GLU A 49 -4.07 9.72 -23.16
CA GLU A 49 -3.92 8.36 -23.67
C GLU A 49 -4.08 7.32 -22.55
N ILE A 50 -3.54 7.59 -21.36
CA ILE A 50 -3.66 6.72 -20.17
C ILE A 50 -5.13 6.57 -19.79
N ARG A 51 -5.86 7.69 -19.70
CA ARG A 51 -7.29 7.69 -19.38
C ARG A 51 -8.11 6.98 -20.46
N GLU A 52 -7.83 7.22 -21.74
CA GLU A 52 -8.49 6.53 -22.85
C GLU A 52 -8.28 5.01 -22.80
N ARG A 53 -7.06 4.56 -22.47
CA ARG A 53 -6.74 3.13 -22.29
C ARG A 53 -7.49 2.51 -21.12
N ILE A 54 -7.54 3.16 -19.96
CA ILE A 54 -8.33 2.71 -18.80
C ILE A 54 -9.79 2.50 -19.20
N TRP A 55 -10.38 3.47 -19.91
CA TRP A 55 -11.76 3.38 -20.38
C TRP A 55 -11.97 2.23 -21.37
N ALA A 56 -11.04 2.04 -22.32
CA ALA A 56 -11.10 0.95 -23.29
C ALA A 56 -11.05 -0.43 -22.61
N GLU A 57 -10.09 -0.65 -21.72
CA GLU A 57 -9.91 -1.90 -20.99
C GLU A 57 -11.09 -2.22 -20.07
N ALA A 58 -11.56 -1.22 -19.31
CA ALA A 58 -12.71 -1.40 -18.45
C ALA A 58 -13.96 -1.79 -19.25
N ARG A 59 -14.15 -1.17 -20.42
CA ARG A 59 -15.27 -1.46 -21.31
C ARG A 59 -15.15 -2.86 -21.93
N GLU A 60 -13.98 -3.24 -22.41
CA GLU A 60 -13.73 -4.58 -22.94
C GLU A 60 -14.00 -5.65 -21.88
N PHE A 61 -13.53 -5.43 -20.64
CA PHE A 61 -13.82 -6.32 -19.52
C PHE A 61 -15.32 -6.47 -19.26
N ARG A 62 -16.06 -5.36 -19.28
CA ARG A 62 -17.54 -5.39 -19.14
C ARG A 62 -18.20 -6.17 -20.27
N GLU A 63 -17.76 -5.97 -21.50
CA GLU A 63 -18.32 -6.64 -22.68
C GLU A 63 -18.03 -8.16 -22.63
N ALA A 64 -16.84 -8.56 -22.18
CA ALA A 64 -16.49 -9.97 -21.98
C ALA A 64 -17.38 -10.64 -20.91
N VAL A 65 -17.64 -9.97 -19.78
CA VAL A 65 -18.53 -10.48 -18.73
C VAL A 65 -19.99 -10.52 -19.21
N ALA A 66 -20.45 -9.50 -19.94
CA ALA A 66 -21.78 -9.50 -20.55
C ALA A 66 -21.97 -10.67 -21.53
N ALA A 67 -20.97 -10.96 -22.37
CA ALA A 67 -20.98 -12.11 -23.27
C ALA A 67 -21.01 -13.46 -22.53
N LEU A 68 -20.33 -13.57 -21.39
CA LEU A 68 -20.41 -14.75 -20.50
C LEU A 68 -21.82 -14.94 -19.94
N CYS A 69 -22.47 -13.88 -19.47
CA CYS A 69 -23.86 -13.93 -19.00
C CYS A 69 -24.82 -14.32 -20.13
N ALA A 70 -24.67 -13.69 -21.30
CA ALA A 70 -25.53 -13.92 -22.46
C ALA A 70 -25.48 -15.38 -22.94
N ARG A 71 -24.29 -16.02 -22.92
CA ARG A 71 -24.13 -17.45 -23.23
C ARG A 71 -24.92 -18.39 -22.30
N ARG A 72 -25.36 -17.89 -21.14
CA ARG A 72 -26.21 -18.62 -20.19
C ARG A 72 -27.65 -18.12 -20.17
N GLY A 73 -28.06 -17.29 -21.15
CA GLY A 73 -29.38 -16.66 -21.20
C GLY A 73 -29.62 -15.67 -20.05
N LYS A 74 -28.54 -15.15 -19.44
CA LYS A 74 -28.62 -14.18 -18.34
C LYS A 74 -28.19 -12.80 -18.81
N VAL A 75 -28.76 -11.78 -18.18
CA VAL A 75 -28.30 -10.39 -18.32
C VAL A 75 -27.22 -10.09 -17.29
N LEU A 76 -26.38 -9.09 -17.58
CA LEU A 76 -25.39 -8.59 -16.63
C LEU A 76 -26.11 -7.98 -15.41
N PRO A 77 -25.88 -8.46 -14.18
CA PRO A 77 -26.59 -7.96 -13.01
C PRO A 77 -26.31 -6.48 -12.71
N ASP A 78 -27.32 -5.76 -12.23
CA ASP A 78 -27.20 -4.33 -11.94
C ASP A 78 -26.21 -4.02 -10.81
N TRP A 79 -26.16 -4.87 -9.78
CA TRP A 79 -25.17 -4.74 -8.71
C TRP A 79 -23.73 -4.85 -9.25
N TRP A 80 -23.50 -5.72 -10.24
CA TRP A 80 -22.18 -5.89 -10.84
C TRP A 80 -21.81 -4.65 -11.65
N ARG A 81 -22.77 -4.15 -12.42
CA ARG A 81 -22.60 -2.92 -13.20
C ARG A 81 -22.27 -1.73 -12.30
N SER A 82 -22.95 -1.62 -11.16
CA SER A 82 -22.69 -0.57 -10.17
C SER A 82 -21.27 -0.66 -9.61
N GLY A 83 -20.83 -1.85 -9.20
CA GLY A 83 -19.45 -2.06 -8.71
C GLY A 83 -18.40 -1.76 -9.78
N TRP A 84 -18.62 -2.21 -11.02
CA TRP A 84 -17.74 -1.92 -12.16
C TRP A 84 -17.65 -0.41 -12.44
N SER A 85 -18.79 0.29 -12.45
CA SER A 85 -18.83 1.74 -12.66
C SER A 85 -18.12 2.51 -11.54
N ASN A 86 -18.27 2.08 -10.29
CA ASN A 86 -17.56 2.68 -9.17
C ASN A 86 -16.05 2.48 -9.28
N ALA A 87 -15.59 1.27 -9.62
CA ALA A 87 -14.18 1.01 -9.86
C ALA A 87 -13.62 1.88 -10.99
N LEU A 88 -14.35 2.01 -12.11
CA LEU A 88 -13.90 2.81 -13.25
C LEU A 88 -13.80 4.29 -12.88
N TYR A 89 -14.77 4.80 -12.13
CA TYR A 89 -14.72 6.17 -11.59
C TYR A 89 -13.48 6.39 -10.73
N ILE A 90 -13.18 5.46 -9.81
CA ILE A 90 -11.99 5.53 -8.96
C ILE A 90 -10.71 5.54 -9.80
N ALA A 91 -10.58 4.64 -10.77
CA ALA A 91 -9.41 4.57 -11.64
C ALA A 91 -9.22 5.86 -12.45
N ASP A 92 -10.30 6.41 -13.02
CA ASP A 92 -10.27 7.66 -13.77
C ASP A 92 -9.85 8.86 -12.90
N CYS A 93 -10.37 8.94 -11.66
CA CYS A 93 -9.97 9.98 -10.70
C CYS A 93 -8.48 9.90 -10.33
N LEU A 94 -7.95 8.69 -10.13
CA LEU A 94 -6.53 8.51 -9.81
C LEU A 94 -5.63 8.84 -11.00
N ALA A 95 -6.02 8.41 -12.21
CA ALA A 95 -5.28 8.70 -13.43
C ALA A 95 -5.26 10.20 -13.77
N ALA A 96 -6.37 10.91 -13.53
CA ALA A 96 -6.45 12.37 -13.72
C ALA A 96 -5.43 13.12 -12.85
N LYS A 97 -5.18 12.67 -11.61
CA LYS A 97 -4.21 13.33 -10.72
C LYS A 97 -2.77 13.17 -11.18
N VAL A 98 -2.43 12.00 -11.73
CA VAL A 98 -1.09 11.76 -12.30
C VAL A 98 -0.91 12.59 -13.58
N SER A 99 -1.99 12.73 -14.35
CA SER A 99 -2.02 13.47 -15.62
C SER A 99 -1.71 14.96 -15.48
N ASP A 100 -2.02 15.56 -14.33
CA ASP A 100 -1.83 16.99 -14.08
C ASP A 100 -0.40 17.35 -13.62
N LEU A 101 0.51 16.36 -13.54
CA LEU A 101 1.88 16.57 -13.12
C LEU A 101 2.76 17.05 -14.27
N HIS A 102 3.30 18.26 -14.14
CA HIS A 102 4.19 18.85 -15.14
C HIS A 102 5.68 18.72 -14.78
N ASP A 103 5.99 18.57 -13.48
CA ASP A 103 7.35 18.57 -12.95
C ASP A 103 7.99 17.16 -12.85
N TRP A 104 7.22 16.13 -13.18
CA TRP A 104 7.63 14.72 -13.15
C TRP A 104 7.67 14.18 -14.57
N SER A 105 8.87 13.87 -15.06
CA SER A 105 9.08 13.52 -16.47
C SER A 105 8.62 12.10 -16.80
N GLU A 106 8.80 11.17 -15.86
CA GLU A 106 8.58 9.76 -16.12
C GLU A 106 7.86 9.05 -14.97
N MET A 107 7.23 7.93 -15.28
CA MET A 107 6.55 7.09 -14.32
C MET A 107 6.68 5.61 -14.64
N ALA A 108 6.62 4.78 -13.62
CA ALA A 108 6.50 3.33 -13.73
C ALA A 108 5.35 2.85 -12.84
N VAL A 109 4.50 1.98 -13.38
CA VAL A 109 3.40 1.36 -12.64
C VAL A 109 3.70 -0.10 -12.33
N GLU A 110 3.15 -0.59 -11.23
CA GLU A 110 3.30 -1.97 -10.77
C GLU A 110 4.75 -2.46 -10.78
N TRP A 111 5.67 -1.60 -10.32
CA TRP A 111 7.10 -1.87 -10.31
C TRP A 111 7.41 -3.01 -9.34
N SER A 112 7.78 -4.16 -9.90
CA SER A 112 8.18 -5.33 -9.10
C SER A 112 9.52 -5.07 -8.43
N LEU A 113 9.57 -5.29 -7.11
CA LEU A 113 10.82 -5.47 -6.40
C LEU A 113 11.49 -6.78 -6.87
N GLY A 114 12.82 -6.85 -6.80
CA GLY A 114 13.58 -8.04 -7.17
C GLY A 114 13.32 -9.22 -6.22
N ASP A 115 13.85 -10.40 -6.55
CA ASP A 115 13.61 -11.61 -5.76
C ASP A 115 14.84 -12.07 -4.93
N PRO A 116 14.88 -11.81 -3.61
CA PRO A 116 14.28 -10.69 -2.90
C PRO A 116 15.18 -9.43 -2.95
N THR A 117 14.58 -8.24 -2.88
CA THR A 117 15.34 -7.00 -2.66
C THR A 117 15.87 -6.97 -1.22
N VAL A 118 17.18 -6.75 -1.09
CA VAL A 118 17.88 -6.69 0.21
C VAL A 118 18.07 -5.23 0.61
N ILE A 119 17.42 -4.84 1.72
CA ILE A 119 17.50 -3.50 2.30
C ILE A 119 18.42 -3.56 3.51
N ARG A 120 19.50 -2.77 3.51
CA ARG A 120 20.38 -2.66 4.67
C ARG A 120 19.82 -1.65 5.66
N VAL A 121 19.45 -2.10 6.86
CA VAL A 121 18.89 -1.23 7.93
C VAL A 121 19.93 -0.89 9.01
N SER A 122 21.00 -1.68 9.13
CA SER A 122 22.19 -1.34 9.91
C SER A 122 23.44 -2.03 9.36
N GLN A 123 24.58 -1.90 10.03
CA GLN A 123 25.82 -2.56 9.58
C GLN A 123 25.65 -4.08 9.40
N ASN A 124 24.89 -4.74 10.28
CA ASN A 124 24.73 -6.19 10.33
C ASN A 124 23.27 -6.66 10.24
N ALA A 125 22.35 -5.79 9.80
CA ALA A 125 20.93 -6.12 9.71
C ALA A 125 20.36 -5.77 8.33
N THR A 126 19.60 -6.71 7.76
CA THR A 126 19.01 -6.58 6.43
C THR A 126 17.57 -7.07 6.37
N LEU A 127 16.67 -6.25 5.83
CA LEU A 127 15.31 -6.68 5.50
C LEU A 127 15.28 -7.30 4.11
N ARG A 128 14.54 -8.39 3.96
CA ARG A 128 14.35 -9.13 2.70
C ARG A 128 12.92 -8.91 2.24
N VAL A 129 12.73 -8.03 1.28
CA VAL A 129 11.40 -7.59 0.86
C VAL A 129 11.11 -8.07 -0.55
N ARG A 130 9.89 -8.56 -0.74
CA ARG A 130 9.25 -8.77 -2.04
C ARG A 130 7.99 -7.93 -2.06
N GLY A 131 7.63 -7.43 -3.23
CA GLY A 131 6.46 -6.59 -3.36
C GLY A 131 6.39 -5.94 -4.73
N ARG A 132 5.36 -5.11 -4.89
CA ARG A 132 5.05 -4.44 -6.13
C ARG A 132 4.59 -3.03 -5.79
N ILE A 133 5.32 -2.04 -6.28
CA ILE A 133 5.04 -0.64 -6.02
C ILE A 133 4.02 -0.19 -7.05
N ASP A 134 2.89 0.35 -6.59
CA ASP A 134 1.78 0.72 -7.49
C ASP A 134 2.21 1.75 -8.52
N LEU A 135 2.84 2.84 -8.08
CA LEU A 135 3.33 3.91 -8.93
C LEU A 135 4.64 4.48 -8.38
N ILE A 136 5.61 4.67 -9.28
CA ILE A 136 6.82 5.46 -9.05
C ILE A 136 6.83 6.59 -10.07
N LEU A 137 6.82 7.84 -9.62
CA LEU A 137 7.17 8.97 -10.46
C LEU A 137 8.67 9.23 -10.32
N ALA A 138 9.31 9.60 -11.42
CA ALA A 138 10.74 9.79 -11.47
C ALA A 138 11.14 11.05 -12.24
N ARG A 139 12.18 11.69 -11.73
CA ARG A 139 12.90 12.77 -12.41
C ARG A 139 14.38 12.70 -12.05
N GLN A 140 15.21 13.48 -12.74
CA GLN A 140 16.66 13.50 -12.55
C GLN A 140 17.29 12.11 -12.79
N ARG A 141 17.43 11.74 -14.08
CA ARG A 141 18.10 10.51 -14.51
C ARG A 141 19.51 10.44 -13.92
N ALA A 142 19.86 9.28 -13.37
CA ALA A 142 21.12 9.05 -12.70
C ALA A 142 21.75 7.73 -13.17
N LYS A 143 22.94 7.81 -13.78
CA LYS A 143 23.64 6.64 -14.34
C LYS A 143 24.14 5.67 -13.27
N GLN A 144 24.35 6.14 -12.04
CA GLN A 144 24.88 5.33 -10.93
C GLN A 144 23.76 4.65 -10.12
N SER A 145 22.50 5.04 -10.34
CA SER A 145 21.33 4.47 -9.70
C SER A 145 20.89 3.20 -10.46
N GLN A 146 20.69 2.09 -9.76
CA GLN A 146 20.20 0.85 -10.38
C GLN A 146 18.77 0.99 -10.88
N ILE A 147 17.98 1.84 -10.22
CA ILE A 147 16.62 2.19 -10.66
C ILE A 147 16.62 3.29 -11.74
N GLY A 148 17.78 3.91 -12.01
CA GLY A 148 17.99 4.87 -13.11
C GLY A 148 17.72 6.34 -12.75
N TYR A 149 17.30 6.63 -11.51
CA TYR A 149 16.89 7.96 -11.04
C TYR A 149 17.36 8.25 -9.63
N GLU A 150 17.57 9.53 -9.32
CA GLU A 150 17.94 10.03 -7.99
C GLU A 150 16.76 10.58 -7.20
N ASP A 151 15.76 11.15 -7.89
CA ASP A 151 14.58 11.79 -7.29
C ASP A 151 13.30 11.05 -7.70
N LEU A 152 12.70 10.40 -6.71
CA LEU A 152 11.56 9.51 -6.89
C LEU A 152 10.40 9.93 -5.99
N TRP A 153 9.19 9.65 -6.46
CA TRP A 153 7.99 9.73 -5.66
C TRP A 153 7.26 8.41 -5.73
N VAL A 154 7.24 7.72 -4.59
CA VAL A 154 6.56 6.45 -4.42
C VAL A 154 5.13 6.72 -3.97
N VAL A 155 4.18 6.20 -4.75
CA VAL A 155 2.75 6.38 -4.51
C VAL A 155 2.11 5.00 -4.34
N ASP A 156 1.31 4.85 -3.29
CA ASP A 156 0.47 3.68 -3.05
C ASP A 156 -1.00 4.09 -3.19
N TYR A 157 -1.74 3.41 -4.05
CA TYR A 157 -3.14 3.72 -4.31
C TYR A 157 -4.03 3.10 -3.23
N LYS A 158 -4.97 3.89 -2.71
CA LYS A 158 -6.03 3.41 -1.83
C LYS A 158 -7.38 3.53 -2.53
N THR A 159 -7.98 2.38 -2.80
CA THR A 159 -9.26 2.25 -3.48
C THR A 159 -10.46 2.23 -2.53
N GLY A 160 -10.20 2.15 -1.22
CA GLY A 160 -11.22 2.13 -0.15
C GLY A 160 -11.33 3.45 0.62
N ARG A 161 -12.11 3.43 1.71
CA ARG A 161 -12.36 4.60 2.59
C ARG A 161 -11.18 5.01 3.49
N GLN A 162 -10.03 4.36 3.38
CA GLN A 162 -8.87 4.74 4.17
C GLN A 162 -8.35 6.11 3.68
N ARG A 163 -8.29 7.07 4.60
CA ARG A 163 -7.70 8.39 4.35
C ARG A 163 -6.19 8.23 4.17
N GLY A 164 -5.60 9.03 3.29
CA GLY A 164 -4.16 9.16 3.10
C GLY A 164 -3.44 9.71 4.33
N PHE A 165 -2.12 9.83 4.26
CA PHE A 165 -1.35 10.48 5.32
C PHE A 165 -1.54 11.99 5.26
N SER A 166 -2.67 12.49 5.78
CA SER A 166 -2.90 13.93 5.80
C SER A 166 -1.96 14.61 6.78
N LEU A 167 -0.91 15.30 6.30
CA LEU A 167 -0.09 16.18 7.13
C LEU A 167 -0.84 17.43 7.62
N LYS A 168 -1.96 17.78 6.98
CA LYS A 168 -2.79 18.97 7.33
C LYS A 168 -3.28 18.95 8.78
N GLU A 169 -3.31 17.78 9.40
CA GLU A 169 -3.68 17.57 10.81
C GLU A 169 -2.48 17.51 11.78
N LEU A 170 -1.27 17.93 11.38
CA LEU A 170 -0.15 18.05 12.32
C LEU A 170 -0.56 18.98 13.46
N ARG A 171 -0.71 18.41 14.67
CA ARG A 171 -0.94 19.20 15.88
C ARG A 171 0.26 20.15 16.05
N LYS A 172 0.04 21.34 16.63
CA LYS A 172 1.07 22.39 16.81
C LYS A 172 2.40 21.96 17.46
N LYS A 173 2.48 20.77 18.06
CA LYS A 173 3.67 20.20 18.71
C LYS A 173 4.18 18.90 18.07
N ASP A 174 3.55 18.41 16.99
CA ASP A 174 3.90 17.14 16.36
C ASP A 174 4.91 17.40 15.22
N THR A 175 5.91 16.54 15.09
CA THR A 175 6.88 16.59 13.98
C THR A 175 6.48 15.56 12.92
N PRO A 176 6.83 15.76 11.63
CA PRO A 176 6.62 14.75 10.59
C PRO A 176 7.12 13.36 11.00
N LYS A 177 8.34 13.28 11.54
CA LYS A 177 8.95 12.05 12.11
C LYS A 177 8.09 11.38 13.18
N ARG A 178 7.57 12.13 14.15
CA ARG A 178 6.75 11.57 15.24
C ARG A 178 5.38 11.14 14.74
N LYS A 179 4.78 11.90 13.83
CA LYS A 179 3.53 11.53 13.16
C LYS A 179 3.72 10.27 12.31
N PHE A 180 4.82 10.17 11.58
CA PHE A 180 5.17 8.99 10.79
C PHE A 180 5.34 7.76 11.69
N ARG A 181 6.05 7.90 12.81
CA ARG A 181 6.16 6.82 13.82
C ARG A 181 4.80 6.34 14.31
N ARG A 182 3.86 7.26 14.59
CA ARG A 182 2.49 6.92 14.96
C ARG A 182 1.78 6.12 13.87
N GLN A 183 1.89 6.56 12.62
CA GLN A 183 1.31 5.81 11.49
C GLN A 183 1.89 4.40 11.39
N LEU A 184 3.22 4.25 11.42
CA LEU A 184 3.87 2.94 11.35
C LEU A 184 3.43 2.00 12.46
N THR A 185 3.33 2.52 13.69
CA THR A 185 2.90 1.75 14.87
C THR A 185 1.46 1.26 14.76
N GLU A 186 0.59 2.06 14.14
CA GLU A 186 -0.79 1.67 13.83
C GLU A 186 -0.89 0.75 12.59
N GLY A 187 0.24 0.30 12.04
CA GLY A 187 0.31 -0.51 10.82
C GLY A 187 0.05 0.27 9.53
N ARG A 188 -0.12 1.60 9.61
CA ARG A 188 -0.38 2.46 8.46
C ARG A 188 0.94 2.91 7.84
N GLY A 189 1.13 2.62 6.55
CA GLY A 189 2.29 3.11 5.79
C GLY A 189 3.55 2.27 5.90
N VAL A 190 3.51 1.14 6.62
CA VAL A 190 4.64 0.20 6.67
C VAL A 190 5.03 -0.27 5.26
N GLN A 191 4.05 -0.62 4.43
CA GLN A 191 4.27 -1.00 3.03
C GLN A 191 4.98 0.11 2.24
N LEU A 192 4.45 1.33 2.30
CA LEU A 192 5.00 2.48 1.58
C LEU A 192 6.42 2.83 2.06
N ALA A 193 6.68 2.73 3.36
CA ALA A 193 8.00 2.94 3.94
C ALA A 193 9.01 1.88 3.49
N LEU A 194 8.61 0.60 3.42
CA LEU A 194 9.44 -0.47 2.90
C LEU A 194 9.76 -0.26 1.41
N TYR A 195 8.80 0.26 0.63
CA TYR A 195 9.03 0.62 -0.77
C TYR A 195 10.04 1.76 -0.89
N ALA A 196 9.96 2.78 -0.04
CA ALA A 196 10.95 3.85 0.03
C ALA A 196 12.36 3.30 0.31
N LEU A 197 12.49 2.46 1.33
CA LEU A 197 13.77 1.83 1.67
C LEU A 197 14.29 0.92 0.55
N ALA A 198 13.40 0.23 -0.16
CA ALA A 198 13.77 -0.62 -1.29
C ALA A 198 14.34 0.19 -2.46
N VAL A 199 13.67 1.27 -2.88
CA VAL A 199 14.17 2.11 -3.98
C VAL A 199 15.40 2.93 -3.55
N HIS A 200 15.52 3.26 -2.27
CA HIS A 200 16.75 3.83 -1.70
C HIS A 200 17.92 2.85 -1.82
N ALA A 201 17.72 1.57 -1.48
CA ALA A 201 18.74 0.53 -1.64
C ALA A 201 19.16 0.32 -3.11
N LEU A 202 18.30 0.69 -4.07
CA LEU A 202 18.60 0.69 -5.51
C LEU A 202 19.30 1.98 -5.98
N GLY A 203 19.60 2.93 -5.09
CA GLY A 203 20.40 4.13 -5.37
C GLY A 203 19.61 5.43 -5.50
N ALA A 204 18.29 5.44 -5.26
CA ALA A 204 17.55 6.69 -5.17
C ALA A 204 17.91 7.47 -3.89
N GLN A 205 18.00 8.80 -3.98
CA GLN A 205 18.48 9.66 -2.88
C GLN A 205 17.37 10.52 -2.29
N LYS A 206 16.51 11.08 -3.14
CA LYS A 206 15.35 11.86 -2.73
C LYS A 206 14.12 11.02 -3.00
N ILE A 207 13.39 10.67 -1.96
CA ILE A 207 12.20 9.84 -2.09
C ILE A 207 11.06 10.52 -1.36
N GLN A 208 9.99 10.81 -2.08
CA GLN A 208 8.74 11.32 -1.57
C GLN A 208 7.72 10.17 -1.48
N LEU A 209 6.80 10.27 -0.53
CA LEU A 209 5.86 9.21 -0.19
C LEU A 209 4.45 9.78 -0.14
N THR A 210 3.52 9.14 -0.85
CA THR A 210 2.10 9.49 -0.79
C THR A 210 1.23 8.25 -0.80
N LEU A 211 0.28 8.24 0.14
CA LEU A 211 -0.88 7.36 0.08
C LEU A 211 -1.99 8.13 -0.64
N LEU A 212 -2.34 7.71 -1.85
CA LEU A 212 -3.28 8.44 -2.70
C LEU A 212 -4.66 7.79 -2.69
N SER A 213 -5.65 8.53 -2.19
CA SER A 213 -7.06 8.17 -2.31
C SER A 213 -7.78 9.03 -3.37
N PRO A 214 -8.95 8.60 -3.89
CA PRO A 214 -9.73 9.39 -4.84
C PRO A 214 -10.15 10.77 -4.34
N ALA A 215 -10.26 10.96 -3.03
CA ALA A 215 -10.68 12.24 -2.44
C ALA A 215 -9.53 13.22 -2.16
N GLU A 216 -8.27 12.80 -2.25
CA GLU A 216 -7.11 13.59 -1.82
C GLU A 216 -6.28 14.08 -3.00
N GLU A 217 -5.74 15.28 -2.91
CA GLU A 217 -4.80 15.76 -3.92
C GLU A 217 -3.49 14.96 -3.89
N LEU A 218 -2.86 14.83 -5.06
CA LEU A 218 -1.56 14.20 -5.18
C LEU A 218 -0.48 15.17 -4.71
N GLU A 219 -0.14 15.08 -3.43
CA GLU A 219 0.86 15.92 -2.75
C GLU A 219 1.80 15.03 -1.93
N PRO A 220 3.11 15.35 -1.84
CA PRO A 220 4.04 14.62 -0.98
C PRO A 220 3.59 14.67 0.49
N GLN A 221 3.52 13.51 1.14
CA GLN A 221 3.05 13.41 2.54
C GLN A 221 4.18 13.11 3.53
N PHE A 222 5.20 12.35 3.12
CA PHE A 222 6.41 12.10 3.89
C PHE A 222 7.60 11.97 2.93
N ASP A 223 8.81 11.98 3.49
CA ASP A 223 10.04 11.79 2.73
C ASP A 223 10.91 10.65 3.29
N LEU A 224 12.02 10.37 2.60
CA LEU A 224 13.00 9.37 3.01
C LEU A 224 13.59 9.64 4.41
N ASP A 225 13.79 10.90 4.78
CA ASP A 225 14.40 11.24 6.07
C ASP A 225 13.46 10.88 7.23
N ASP A 226 12.14 11.03 7.03
CA ASP A 226 11.12 10.56 7.98
C ASP A 226 11.16 9.04 8.16
N VAL A 227 11.43 8.29 7.09
CA VAL A 227 11.56 6.82 7.10
C VAL A 227 12.85 6.39 7.78
N LEU A 228 14.00 6.94 7.38
CA LEU A 228 15.31 6.60 7.92
C LEU A 228 15.42 6.94 9.42
N ALA A 229 14.68 7.94 9.88
CA ALA A 229 14.62 8.29 11.31
C ALA A 229 14.03 7.17 12.20
N GLN A 230 13.31 6.19 11.64
CA GLN A 230 12.66 5.10 12.39
C GLN A 230 13.55 3.85 12.51
N ALA A 231 14.85 4.04 12.74
CA ALA A 231 15.84 2.95 12.72
C ALA A 231 15.52 1.79 13.66
N ASP A 232 15.00 2.09 14.86
CA ASP A 232 14.58 1.10 15.84
C ASP A 232 13.38 0.26 15.37
N PHE A 233 12.41 0.87 14.67
CA PHE A 233 11.29 0.17 14.05
C PHE A 233 11.78 -0.86 13.01
N TRP A 234 12.73 -0.47 12.16
CA TRP A 234 13.29 -1.36 11.14
C TRP A 234 14.14 -2.49 11.74
N MET A 235 14.89 -2.20 12.81
CA MET A 235 15.63 -3.21 13.56
C MET A 235 14.71 -4.23 14.21
N GLU A 236 13.54 -3.82 14.69
CA GLU A 236 12.54 -4.73 15.25
C GLU A 236 11.91 -5.62 14.16
N LEU A 237 11.56 -5.06 13.00
CA LEU A 237 11.13 -5.88 11.85
C LEU A 237 12.19 -6.89 11.42
N HIS A 238 13.47 -6.51 11.44
CA HIS A 238 14.57 -7.43 11.18
C HIS A 238 14.61 -8.55 12.23
N ARG A 239 14.49 -8.22 13.51
CA ARG A 239 14.43 -9.23 14.59
C ARG A 239 13.29 -10.22 14.36
N MET A 240 12.09 -9.74 14.02
CA MET A 240 10.94 -10.59 13.74
C MET A 240 11.18 -11.49 12.52
N GLN A 241 11.78 -10.95 11.45
CA GLN A 241 12.14 -11.71 10.24
C GLN A 241 13.12 -12.84 10.53
N GLU A 242 14.15 -12.60 11.35
CA GLU A 242 15.17 -13.63 11.65
C GLU A 242 14.70 -14.66 12.67
N THR A 243 13.89 -14.23 13.66
CA THR A 243 13.47 -15.10 14.77
C THR A 243 12.13 -15.78 14.55
N GLY A 244 11.30 -15.27 13.63
CA GLY A 244 9.91 -15.70 13.46
C GLY A 244 8.98 -15.28 14.61
N VAL A 245 9.45 -14.43 15.54
CA VAL A 245 8.65 -13.97 16.69
C VAL A 245 7.90 -12.71 16.31
N PHE A 246 6.69 -12.86 15.78
CA PHE A 246 5.82 -11.74 15.37
C PHE A 246 4.95 -11.17 16.51
N GLY A 247 4.76 -11.94 17.57
CA GLY A 247 3.83 -11.59 18.65
C GLY A 247 2.35 -11.69 18.24
N MET A 248 1.49 -11.18 19.11
CA MET A 248 0.04 -11.10 18.90
C MET A 248 -0.45 -9.81 19.56
N LEU A 249 -0.92 -8.87 18.74
CA LEU A 249 -1.56 -7.65 19.17
C LEU A 249 -2.91 -7.58 18.44
N GLY A 250 -4.00 -7.58 19.21
CA GLY A 250 -5.36 -7.58 18.69
C GLY A 250 -6.21 -8.76 19.19
N PRO A 251 -7.54 -8.61 19.16
CA PRO A 251 -8.44 -9.60 19.71
C PRO A 251 -8.42 -10.90 18.89
N VAL A 252 -8.35 -12.05 19.58
CA VAL A 252 -8.49 -13.38 18.95
C VAL A 252 -9.93 -13.59 18.46
N HIS A 253 -10.89 -12.98 19.14
CA HIS A 253 -12.31 -12.98 18.83
C HIS A 253 -12.80 -11.54 18.78
N ALA A 254 -13.35 -11.10 17.66
CA ALA A 254 -14.02 -9.81 17.60
C ALA A 254 -15.47 -9.97 18.09
N ASP A 255 -15.86 -9.26 19.16
CA ASP A 255 -17.25 -9.23 19.65
C ASP A 255 -18.18 -8.56 18.63
N PHE A 256 -17.66 -7.54 17.92
CA PHE A 256 -18.31 -6.86 16.81
C PHE A 256 -17.23 -6.37 15.83
N GLY A 257 -16.87 -7.18 14.83
CA GLY A 257 -15.87 -6.79 13.84
C GLY A 257 -15.71 -7.80 12.71
N PHE A 258 -15.23 -7.29 11.58
CA PHE A 258 -15.02 -7.99 10.29
C PHE A 258 -13.77 -8.90 10.28
N ILE A 259 -13.37 -9.43 11.45
CA ILE A 259 -12.22 -10.33 11.55
C ILE A 259 -12.76 -11.74 11.44
N ALA A 260 -12.26 -12.48 10.45
CA ALA A 260 -12.69 -13.85 10.20
C ALA A 260 -12.49 -14.70 11.47
N GLN A 261 -13.59 -15.23 12.02
CA GLN A 261 -13.54 -16.04 13.23
C GLN A 261 -12.86 -17.35 12.91
N TYR A 262 -11.68 -17.57 13.50
CA TYR A 262 -11.04 -18.87 13.46
C TYR A 262 -11.70 -19.77 14.51
N PRO A 263 -12.06 -21.02 14.19
CA PRO A 263 -12.62 -21.98 15.14
C PRO A 263 -11.53 -22.49 16.11
N LEU A 264 -10.99 -21.59 16.91
CA LEU A 264 -10.06 -21.87 17.98
C LEU A 264 -10.86 -21.96 19.30
N GLY A 265 -10.73 -23.07 20.02
CA GLY A 265 -11.38 -23.26 21.33
C GLY A 265 -10.73 -22.46 22.47
N THR A 266 -10.15 -21.30 22.17
CA THR A 266 -9.48 -20.44 23.16
C THR A 266 -10.43 -19.34 23.61
N LEU A 267 -10.56 -19.13 24.92
CA LEU A 267 -11.28 -17.96 25.43
C LEU A 267 -10.62 -16.66 24.91
N PRO A 268 -11.40 -15.58 24.74
CA PRO A 268 -10.83 -14.26 24.44
C PRO A 268 -9.79 -13.89 25.50
N ILE A 269 -8.62 -13.45 25.04
CA ILE A 269 -7.59 -12.89 25.92
C ILE A 269 -7.89 -11.41 26.10
N ASP A 270 -7.79 -10.92 27.32
CA ASP A 270 -7.94 -9.50 27.65
C ASP A 270 -6.99 -8.65 26.78
N ILE A 271 -7.53 -7.62 26.13
CA ILE A 271 -6.78 -6.73 25.26
C ILE A 271 -5.70 -5.98 26.04
N ASP A 272 -5.96 -5.61 27.29
CA ASP A 272 -5.00 -4.89 28.13
C ASP A 272 -3.77 -5.78 28.39
N LEU A 273 -3.98 -7.08 28.62
CA LEU A 273 -2.90 -8.05 28.77
C LEU A 273 -2.09 -8.24 27.48
N LEU A 274 -2.77 -8.21 26.31
CA LEU A 274 -2.08 -8.27 25.03
C LEU A 274 -1.24 -7.02 24.79
N GLU A 275 -1.73 -5.83 25.13
CA GLU A 275 -0.98 -4.57 25.05
C GLU A 275 0.23 -4.58 26.00
N GLU A 276 0.09 -5.05 27.24
CA GLU A 276 1.20 -5.18 28.18
C GLU A 276 2.27 -6.15 27.67
N LYS A 277 1.86 -7.33 27.20
CA LYS A 277 2.77 -8.30 26.59
C LYS A 277 3.46 -7.71 25.36
N TRP A 278 2.73 -6.99 24.53
CA TRP A 278 3.28 -6.35 23.33
C TRP A 278 4.34 -5.30 23.71
N ALA A 279 4.08 -4.47 24.71
CA ALA A 279 5.04 -3.49 25.21
C ALA A 279 6.34 -4.14 25.72
N LEU A 280 6.25 -5.32 26.32
CA LEU A 280 7.42 -6.08 26.80
C LEU A 280 8.18 -6.79 25.68
N THR A 281 7.49 -7.22 24.63
CA THR A 281 8.08 -8.08 23.57
C THR A 281 8.48 -7.32 22.31
N HIS A 282 7.82 -6.19 22.01
CA HIS A 282 8.02 -5.35 20.83
C HIS A 282 8.07 -3.86 21.22
N PRO A 283 8.99 -3.45 22.10
CA PRO A 283 9.04 -2.07 22.63
C PRO A 283 9.23 -1.01 21.53
N ALA A 284 9.89 -1.35 20.42
CA ALA A 284 10.06 -0.47 19.26
C ALA A 284 8.76 -0.22 18.49
N PHE A 285 7.66 -0.93 18.80
CA PHE A 285 6.34 -0.65 18.24
C PHE A 285 5.42 0.02 19.25
N MET A 286 5.96 0.55 20.36
CA MET A 286 5.17 1.35 21.30
C MET A 286 5.30 2.82 20.97
N LEU A 287 4.20 3.56 21.12
CA LEU A 287 4.23 5.01 21.15
C LEU A 287 4.73 5.47 22.51
N GLU A 288 5.65 6.44 22.51
CA GLU A 288 6.01 7.16 23.74
C GLU A 288 4.72 7.74 24.33
N LYS A 289 4.40 7.36 25.57
CA LYS A 289 3.27 7.92 26.30
C LYS A 289 3.43 9.44 26.29
N GLU A 290 2.48 10.15 25.69
CA GLU A 290 2.44 11.61 25.79
C GLU A 290 2.54 11.96 27.28
N GLU A 291 3.61 12.67 27.68
CA GLU A 291 3.71 13.23 29.02
C GLU A 291 2.41 14.01 29.26
N LYS A 292 1.53 13.43 30.08
CA LYS A 292 0.34 14.12 30.57
C LYS A 292 0.84 15.31 31.37
N THR A 293 0.99 16.44 30.68
CA THR A 293 1.26 17.71 31.33
C THR A 293 0.02 18.01 32.14
N LYS A 294 0.16 17.87 33.47
CA LYS A 294 -0.84 18.33 34.43
C LYS A 294 -1.07 19.83 34.30
#